data_AF-A0A4S2IVR3-F1
#
_entry.id   AF-A0A4S2IVR3-F1
#
_cell.length_a   1.000
_cell.length_b   1.000
_cell.length_c   1.000
_cell.angle_alpha   90.00
_cell.angle_beta   90.00
_cell.angle_gamma   90.00
#
_symmetry.space_group_name_H-M   'P 1'
#
loop_
_entity.id
_entity.type
_entity.pdbx_description
1 polymer ?
#
loop_
_entity_poly.entity_id
_entity_poly.type
_entity_poly.pdbx_seq_one_letter_code
_entity_poly.pdbx_strand_id
1 'polypeptide(L)' 'MSFAEWLYRYLVGEDTAGPDIADFHPGPLQLCRLPMTADERPEQWSGPGRGM' A
#
# COMPACT_ATOMS: atom_id res chain seq x y z
N MET A 1 -1.94 -18.02 -0.71
CA MET A 1 -1.79 -16.61 -1.09
C MET A 1 -0.44 -16.12 -0.60
N SER A 2 0.41 -15.58 -1.47
CA SER A 2 1.71 -15.06 -1.03
C SER A 2 1.55 -13.68 -0.35
N PHE A 3 2.52 -13.27 0.47
CA PHE A 3 2.51 -11.93 1.07
C PHE A 3 2.47 -10.82 0.00
N ALA A 4 3.19 -10.99 -1.11
CA ALA A 4 3.19 -10.05 -2.21
C ALA A 4 1.81 -9.92 -2.89
N GLU A 5 1.10 -11.04 -3.02
CA GLU A 5 -0.23 -11.09 -3.60
C GLU A 5 -1.30 -10.49 -2.67
N TRP A 6 -1.21 -10.79 -1.36
CA TRP A 6 -2.05 -10.15 -0.35
C TRP A 6 -1.81 -8.64 -0.31
N LEU A 7 -0.55 -8.20 -0.31
CA LEU A 7 -0.18 -6.79 -0.31
C LEU A 7 -0.68 -6.08 -1.58
N TYR A 8 -0.51 -6.69 -2.75
CA TYR A 8 -1.02 -6.13 -4.01
C TYR A 8 -2.54 -5.90 -3.95
N ARG A 9 -3.30 -6.91 -3.51
CA ARG A 9 -4.77 -6.84 -3.37
C ARG A 9 -5.21 -5.78 -2.36
N TYR A 10 -4.50 -5.66 -1.23
CA TYR A 10 -4.74 -4.61 -0.24
C TYR A 10 -4.48 -3.20 -0.82
N LEU A 11 -3.38 -3.04 -1.56
CA LEU A 11 -3.01 -1.77 -2.19
C LEU A 11 -4.06 -1.33 -3.22
N VAL A 12 -4.57 -2.25 -4.06
CA VAL A 12 -5.62 -1.93 -5.05
C VAL A 12 -7.02 -1.85 -4.46
N GLY A 13 -7.20 -2.18 -3.18
CA GLY A 13 -8.48 -2.08 -2.48
C GLY A 13 -9.42 -3.25 -2.67
N GLU A 14 -8.88 -4.41 -3.01
CA GLU A 14 -9.62 -5.66 -2.97
C GLU A 14 -9.85 -6.10 -1.51
N ASP A 15 -10.94 -6.83 -1.25
CA ASP A 15 -11.27 -7.37 0.06
C ASP A 15 -10.22 -8.43 0.47
N THR A 16 -9.24 -8.01 1.27
CA THR A 16 -8.15 -8.87 1.72
C THR A 16 -8.30 -9.39 3.16
N ALA A 17 -9.31 -8.92 3.89
CA ALA A 17 -9.47 -9.17 5.31
C ALA A 17 -10.77 -9.91 5.68
N GLY A 18 -11.62 -10.25 4.70
CA GLY A 18 -12.92 -10.85 4.94
C GLY A 18 -14.02 -9.78 5.07
N PRO A 19 -15.30 -10.21 5.03
CA PRO A 19 -16.43 -9.29 4.95
C PRO A 19 -16.39 -8.28 6.10
N ASP A 20 -16.52 -7.00 5.76
CA ASP A 20 -16.60 -5.85 6.68
C ASP A 20 -15.29 -5.33 7.30
N ILE A 21 -14.11 -5.82 6.88
CA ILE A 21 -12.80 -5.28 7.36
C ILE A 21 -12.04 -4.60 6.21
N ALA A 22 -12.78 -3.88 5.35
CA ALA A 22 -12.17 -2.99 4.38
C ALA A 22 -12.15 -1.57 4.96
N ASP A 23 -11.16 -1.27 5.81
CA ASP A 23 -10.80 0.12 6.11
C ASP A 23 -10.44 0.80 4.79
N PHE A 24 -11.42 1.46 4.20
CA PHE A 24 -11.31 2.08 2.90
C PHE A 24 -10.50 3.37 3.04
N HIS A 25 -9.19 3.26 2.80
CA HIS A 25 -8.35 4.44 2.68
C HIS A 25 -8.55 5.11 1.30
N PRO A 26 -8.96 6.38 1.24
CA PRO A 26 -9.19 7.08 -0.02
C PRO A 26 -7.85 7.52 -0.62
N GLY A 27 -7.45 6.87 -1.71
CA GLY A 27 -6.32 7.28 -2.56
C GLY A 27 -5.17 6.29 -2.63
N PRO A 28 -4.20 6.50 -3.54
CA PRO A 28 -3.00 5.68 -3.59
C PRO A 28 -2.28 5.76 -2.24
N LEU A 29 -2.01 4.59 -1.65
CA LEU A 29 -1.28 4.51 -0.38
C LEU A 29 0.09 5.15 -0.57
N GLN A 30 0.33 6.24 0.15
CA GLN A 30 1.62 6.91 0.16
C GLN A 30 2.57 6.09 1.04
N LEU A 31 3.57 5.48 0.41
CA LEU A 31 4.62 4.73 1.07
C LEU A 31 5.83 5.64 1.18
N CYS A 32 6.38 5.81 2.37
CA CYS A 32 7.65 6.51 2.54
C CYS A 32 8.75 5.46 2.68
N ARG A 33 9.70 5.45 1.75
CA ARG A 33 10.94 4.70 1.95
C ARG A 33 11.72 5.39 3.06
N LEU A 34 11.84 4.71 4.19
CA LEU A 34 12.69 5.17 5.27
C LEU A 34 14.15 5.09 4.81
N PRO A 35 14.94 6.16 5.04
CA PRO A 35 16.35 6.15 4.69
C PRO A 35 17.08 5.11 5.55
N MET A 36 17.93 4.29 4.92
CA MET A 36 18.74 3.28 5.61
C MET A 36 20.09 3.85 6.06
N THR A 37 20.44 5.04 5.58
CA THR A 37 21.66 5.77 5.90
C THR A 37 21.36 7.25 6.15
N ALA A 38 22.23 7.95 6.89
CA ALA A 38 21.99 9.33 7.31
C ALA A 38 21.93 10.34 6.15
N ASP A 39 22.50 10.00 4.98
CA ASP A 39 22.52 10.84 3.78
C ASP A 39 21.37 10.52 2.80
N GLU A 40 20.67 9.40 3.00
CA GLU A 40 19.52 9.07 2.17
C GLU A 40 18.34 9.99 2.51
N ARG A 41 17.78 10.59 1.47
CA ARG A 41 16.55 11.37 1.61
C ARG A 41 15.36 10.40 1.60
N PRO A 42 14.36 10.56 2.47
CA PRO A 42 13.14 9.77 2.40
C PRO A 42 12.50 9.97 1.03
N GLU A 43 12.30 8.87 0.30
CA GLU A 43 11.66 8.88 -1.01
C GLU A 43 10.18 8.54 -0.84
N GLN A 44 9.32 9.39 -1.37
CA GLN A 44 7.88 9.15 -1.35
C GLN A 44 7.48 8.32 -2.57
N TRP A 45 6.93 7.15 -2.32
CA TRP A 45 6.35 6.26 -3.31
C TRP A 45 4.84 6.35 -3.25
N SER A 46 4.21 6.40 -4.41
CA SER A 46 2.77 6.23 -4.51
C SER A 46 2.47 4.77 -4.83
N GLY A 47 1.56 4.19 -4.05
CA GLY A 47 0.94 2.92 -4.39
C GLY A 47 0.22 3.01 -5.74
N PRO A 48 -0.15 1.86 -6.33
CA PRO A 48 -0.93 1.84 -7.56
C PRO A 48 -2.21 2.67 -7.37
N GLY A 49 -2.63 3.36 -8.42
CA GLY A 49 -3.96 3.97 -8.42
C GLY A 49 -4.98 2.89 -8.16
N ARG A 50 -5.81 3.04 -7.12
CA ARG A 50 -6.96 2.17 -6.93
C ARG A 50 -7.87 2.39 -8.14
N GLY A 51 -8.07 1.32 -8.94
CA GLY A 51 -9.05 1.33 -10.01
C GLY A 51 -10.40 1.65 -9.40
N MET A 52 -11.11 2.63 -9.97
CA MET A 52 -12.53 2.82 -9.68
C MET A 52 -13.31 1.53 -9.94
#